data_AF-A0A074WGR2-F1
#
_entry.id   AF-A0A074WGR2-F1
#
_cell.length_a   1.000
_cell.length_b   1.000
_cell.length_c   1.000
_cell.angle_alpha   90.00
_cell.angle_beta   90.00
_cell.angle_gamma   90.00
#
_symmetry.space_group_name_H-M   'P 1'
#
loop_
_entity.id
_entity.type
_entity.pdbx_description
1 polymer ?
#
loop_
_entity_poly.entity_id
_entity_poly.type
_entity_poly.pdbx_seq_one_letter_code
_entity_poly.pdbx_strand_id
1 'polypeptide(L)'
;LVNNRAFAMTPGDADFDGIHSGYPAQYLPDSNFTYGGVNYIFPQYNESGHDNVLAQGQVITPPQGRYSSISMLVAAESAVATGYVNVTYTDNTTSSGPILVDPFWSW
;
A
#
# COMPACT_ATOMS: atom_id res chain seq x y z
N LEU A 1 10.19 -2.22 -4.16
CA LEU A 1 10.12 -1.68 -2.79
C LEU A 1 8.95 -2.38 -2.11
N VAL A 2 9.17 -3.58 -1.60
CA VAL A 2 8.19 -4.36 -0.85
C VAL A 2 8.92 -4.88 0.37
N ASN A 3 8.32 -4.78 1.54
CA ASN A 3 8.95 -5.11 2.83
C ASN A 3 8.01 -5.85 3.78
N ASN A 4 6.83 -6.24 3.31
CA ASN A 4 5.90 -7.06 4.05
C ASN A 4 5.15 -8.02 3.11
N ARG A 5 4.56 -9.06 3.67
CA ARG A 5 3.66 -9.97 2.98
C ARG A 5 2.24 -9.76 3.50
N ALA A 6 1.34 -9.33 2.62
CA ALA A 6 -0.07 -9.09 2.96
C ALA A 6 -1.02 -10.13 2.36
N PHE A 7 -0.59 -10.91 1.36
CA PHE A 7 -1.43 -11.90 0.70
C PHE A 7 -1.11 -13.31 1.19
N ALA A 8 -2.14 -14.08 1.51
CA ALA A 8 -2.04 -15.40 2.12
C ALA A 8 -2.82 -16.45 1.32
N MET A 9 -2.21 -17.63 1.13
CA MET A 9 -2.90 -18.83 0.63
C MET A 9 -3.48 -19.69 1.76
N THR A 10 -2.87 -19.62 2.96
CA THR A 10 -3.30 -20.35 4.15
C THR A 10 -3.20 -19.47 5.41
N PRO A 11 -3.93 -19.78 6.50
CA PRO A 11 -3.75 -19.08 7.77
C PRO A 11 -2.29 -19.08 8.22
N GLY A 12 -1.75 -17.93 8.62
CA GLY A 12 -0.36 -17.77 9.06
C GLY A 12 0.69 -17.59 7.96
N ASP A 13 0.30 -17.60 6.68
CA ASP A 13 1.22 -17.48 5.52
C ASP A 13 1.74 -16.05 5.29
N ALA A 14 1.00 -15.04 5.75
CA ALA A 14 1.30 -13.61 5.61
C ALA A 14 1.37 -12.93 6.97
N ASP A 15 1.77 -11.66 7.01
CA ASP A 15 1.80 -10.84 8.22
C ASP A 15 1.39 -9.39 7.92
N PHE A 16 0.16 -9.21 7.44
CA PHE A 16 -0.39 -7.90 7.10
C PHE A 16 -0.49 -6.96 8.32
N ASP A 17 -0.87 -7.52 9.47
CA ASP A 17 -1.30 -6.82 10.68
C ASP A 17 -0.40 -7.02 11.90
N GLY A 18 0.65 -7.85 11.81
CA GLY A 18 1.56 -8.17 12.91
C GLY A 18 1.14 -9.37 13.75
N ILE A 19 0.04 -10.05 13.39
CA ILE A 19 -0.43 -11.28 14.06
C ILE A 19 -0.60 -12.45 13.07
N HIS A 20 0.13 -12.39 11.96
CA HIS A 20 0.14 -13.40 10.90
C HIS A 20 -1.17 -13.56 10.10
N SER A 21 -1.97 -12.49 9.99
CA SER A 21 -3.12 -12.46 9.08
C SER A 21 -2.73 -11.97 7.69
N GLY A 22 -3.59 -12.24 6.70
CA GLY A 22 -3.43 -11.69 5.36
C GLY A 22 -4.72 -11.75 4.55
N TYR A 23 -4.75 -10.98 3.46
CA TYR A 23 -5.84 -11.06 2.50
C TYR A 23 -5.74 -12.37 1.69
N PRO A 24 -6.88 -13.03 1.42
CA PRO A 24 -6.89 -14.27 0.66
C PRO A 24 -6.38 -14.05 -0.78
N ALA A 25 -5.22 -14.62 -1.10
CA ALA A 25 -4.53 -14.48 -2.37
C ALA A 25 -5.36 -14.96 -3.58
N GLN A 26 -6.27 -15.90 -3.37
CA GLN A 26 -7.16 -16.44 -4.43
C GLN A 26 -8.20 -15.42 -4.95
N TYR A 27 -8.39 -14.29 -4.27
CA TYR A 27 -9.36 -13.25 -4.64
C TYR A 27 -8.69 -11.94 -5.04
N LEU A 28 -7.38 -11.95 -5.32
CA LEU A 28 -6.70 -10.76 -5.80
C LEU A 28 -7.21 -10.36 -7.18
N PRO A 29 -7.30 -9.05 -7.47
CA PRO A 29 -7.53 -8.59 -8.82
C PRO A 29 -6.33 -8.93 -9.70
N ASP A 30 -6.56 -8.84 -11.02
CA ASP A 30 -5.47 -8.93 -12.00
C ASP A 30 -4.37 -7.90 -11.72
N SER A 31 -3.13 -8.20 -12.12
CA SER A 31 -1.98 -7.33 -11.87
C SER A 31 -2.11 -5.94 -12.55
N ASN A 32 -2.99 -5.80 -13.53
CA ASN A 32 -3.39 -4.54 -14.17
C ASN A 32 -4.77 -4.09 -13.64
N PHE A 33 -4.81 -3.73 -12.37
CA PHE A 33 -6.06 -3.42 -11.70
C PHE A 33 -6.46 -1.96 -11.92
N THR A 34 -7.63 -1.71 -12.53
CA THR A 34 -8.18 -0.36 -12.66
C THR A 34 -9.22 -0.08 -11.58
N TYR A 35 -8.99 0.97 -10.81
CA TYR A 35 -9.91 1.41 -9.75
C TYR A 35 -9.95 2.93 -9.66
N GLY A 36 -11.15 3.52 -9.59
CA GLY A 36 -11.31 4.98 -9.54
C GLY A 36 -10.73 5.71 -10.76
N GLY A 37 -10.65 5.05 -11.92
CA GLY A 37 -10.05 5.61 -13.14
C GLY A 37 -8.52 5.56 -13.18
N VAL A 38 -7.86 4.99 -12.17
CA VAL A 38 -6.40 4.81 -12.12
C VAL A 38 -6.07 3.35 -12.38
N ASN A 39 -5.14 3.10 -13.30
CA ASN A 39 -4.60 1.77 -13.54
C ASN A 39 -3.38 1.53 -12.63
N TYR A 40 -3.50 0.56 -11.73
CA TYR A 40 -2.47 0.18 -10.79
C TYR A 40 -1.70 -1.03 -11.30
N ILE A 41 -0.38 -1.02 -11.04
CA ILE A 41 0.40 -2.26 -11.04
C ILE A 41 0.15 -2.90 -9.68
N PHE A 42 -0.86 -3.76 -9.62
CA PHE A 42 -1.31 -4.36 -8.37
C PHE A 42 -0.40 -5.52 -8.00
N PRO A 43 0.16 -5.54 -6.78
CA PRO A 43 1.03 -6.62 -6.36
C PRO A 43 0.26 -7.95 -6.34
N GLN A 44 0.99 -9.03 -6.62
CA GLN A 44 0.45 -10.38 -6.64
C GLN A 44 1.07 -11.18 -5.51
N TYR A 45 0.40 -12.24 -5.08
CA TYR A 45 0.90 -13.16 -4.06
C TYR A 45 2.33 -13.62 -4.37
N ASN A 46 3.19 -13.60 -3.34
CA ASN A 46 4.58 -14.02 -3.45
C ASN A 46 4.96 -15.00 -2.34
N GLU A 47 4.95 -16.30 -2.67
CA GLU A 47 5.17 -17.41 -1.73
C GLU A 47 6.45 -17.29 -0.89
N SER A 48 7.54 -16.77 -1.46
CA SER A 48 8.84 -16.67 -0.78
C SER A 48 9.31 -15.24 -0.54
N GLY A 49 8.53 -14.23 -0.96
CA GLY A 49 8.92 -12.83 -0.89
C GLY A 49 7.87 -11.93 -0.26
N HIS A 50 8.11 -10.62 -0.42
CA HIS A 50 7.18 -9.57 -0.05
C HIS A 50 6.31 -9.20 -1.24
N ASP A 51 5.08 -8.79 -0.95
CA ASP A 51 4.08 -8.33 -1.91
C ASP A 51 3.37 -7.05 -1.46
N ASN A 52 3.76 -6.51 -0.30
CA ASN A 52 3.20 -5.28 0.26
C ASN A 52 4.28 -4.36 0.84
N VAL A 53 3.90 -3.11 1.07
CA VAL A 53 4.70 -2.09 1.77
C VAL A 53 3.99 -1.67 3.03
N LEU A 54 4.66 -1.77 4.18
CA LEU A 54 4.19 -1.13 5.42
C LEU A 54 4.44 0.38 5.33
N ALA A 55 3.50 1.23 5.74
CA ALA A 55 3.72 2.68 5.74
C ALA A 55 4.60 3.13 6.93
N GLN A 56 5.93 3.02 6.78
CA GLN A 56 6.92 3.27 7.85
C GLN A 56 7.87 4.44 7.54
N GLY A 57 7.49 5.32 6.60
CA GLY A 57 8.28 6.50 6.20
C GLY A 57 9.24 6.24 5.05
N GLN A 58 8.94 5.25 4.20
CA GLN A 58 9.69 5.01 2.97
C GLN A 58 9.64 6.20 2.03
N VAL A 59 10.72 6.40 1.26
CA VAL A 59 10.79 7.39 0.19
C VAL A 59 10.64 6.68 -1.15
N ILE A 60 9.73 7.20 -1.99
CA ILE A 60 9.51 6.71 -3.34
C ILE A 60 9.98 7.78 -4.33
N THR A 61 10.90 7.42 -5.21
CA THR A 61 11.38 8.30 -6.28
C THR A 61 10.76 7.84 -7.60
N PRO A 62 9.74 8.53 -8.13
CA PRO A 62 9.19 8.20 -9.44
C PRO A 62 10.21 8.55 -10.55
N PRO A 63 10.04 8.01 -11.76
CA PRO A 63 10.75 8.49 -12.93
C PRO A 63 10.60 10.00 -13.10
N GLN A 64 11.58 10.66 -13.74
CA GLN A 64 11.49 12.09 -13.97
C GLN A 64 10.28 12.42 -14.86
N GLY A 65 9.43 13.34 -14.39
CA GLY A 65 8.20 13.69 -15.08
C GLY A 65 7.47 14.87 -14.43
N ARG A 66 6.33 15.23 -14.99
CA ARG A 66 5.40 16.22 -14.41
C ARG A 66 4.14 15.50 -13.96
N TYR A 67 3.88 15.56 -12.67
CA TYR A 67 2.76 14.86 -12.03
C TYR A 67 1.82 15.89 -11.39
N SER A 68 0.52 15.67 -11.50
CA SER A 68 -0.50 16.53 -10.88
C SER A 68 -1.15 15.89 -9.65
N SER A 69 -0.99 14.58 -9.47
CA SER A 69 -1.61 13.82 -8.38
C SER A 69 -0.80 12.56 -8.06
N ILE A 70 -1.02 12.05 -6.85
CA ILE A 70 -0.54 10.75 -6.38
C ILE A 70 -1.79 9.98 -5.94
N SER A 71 -1.94 8.76 -6.42
CA SER A 71 -3.04 7.86 -6.04
C SER A 71 -2.46 6.64 -5.36
N MET A 72 -3.08 6.21 -4.27
CA MET A 72 -2.61 5.12 -3.42
C MET A 72 -3.78 4.22 -3.06
N LEU A 73 -3.52 2.92 -3.00
CA LEU A 73 -4.38 1.96 -2.32
C LEU A 73 -3.75 1.70 -0.95
N VAL A 74 -4.52 1.95 0.10
CA VAL A 74 -4.04 1.88 1.48
C VAL A 74 -5.08 1.13 2.31
N ALA A 75 -4.62 0.35 3.28
CA ALA A 75 -5.48 -0.43 4.15
C ALA A 75 -5.01 -0.34 5.60
N ALA A 76 -5.95 -0.49 6.52
CA ALA A 76 -5.75 -0.58 7.96
C ALA A 76 -6.61 -1.71 8.53
N GLU A 77 -6.19 -2.32 9.65
CA GLU A 77 -6.86 -3.48 10.25
C GLU A 77 -7.48 -3.17 11.60
N SER A 78 -6.71 -2.96 12.67
CA SER A 78 -7.23 -2.86 14.04
C SER A 78 -7.62 -1.45 14.50
N ALA A 79 -7.17 -0.41 13.80
CA ALA A 79 -7.36 0.97 14.21
C ALA A 79 -7.27 1.93 13.01
N VAL A 80 -7.84 3.12 13.17
CA VAL A 80 -7.68 4.20 12.20
C VAL A 80 -6.20 4.52 12.03
N ALA A 81 -5.69 4.35 10.82
CA ALA A 81 -4.34 4.75 10.46
C ALA A 81 -4.37 6.18 9.94
N THR A 82 -3.52 7.04 10.49
CA THR A 82 -3.35 8.43 10.02
C THR A 82 -1.89 8.73 9.75
N GLY A 83 -1.64 9.67 8.83
CA GLY A 83 -0.28 10.07 8.48
C GLY A 83 -0.26 11.19 7.45
N TYR A 84 0.94 11.47 6.93
CA TYR A 84 1.15 12.45 5.88
C TYR A 84 2.01 11.87 4.76
N VAL A 85 1.68 12.21 3.52
CA VAL A 85 2.58 12.08 2.38
C VAL A 85 3.25 13.40 2.15
N ASN A 86 4.59 13.38 2.19
CA ASN A 86 5.40 14.55 1.90
C ASN A 86 5.99 14.42 0.49
N VAL A 87 5.68 15.39 -0.37
CA VAL A 87 6.23 15.51 -1.71
C VAL A 87 7.35 16.53 -1.67
N THR A 88 8.52 16.16 -2.18
CA THR A 88 9.64 17.09 -2.42
C THR A 88 9.78 17.30 -3.92
N TYR A 89 9.72 18.55 -4.34
CA TYR A 89 9.81 18.94 -5.75
C TYR A 89 11.27 19.20 -6.15
N THR A 90 11.52 19.28 -7.47
CA THR A 90 12.88 19.49 -8.01
C THR A 90 13.48 20.86 -7.67
N ASP A 91 12.65 21.83 -7.28
CA ASP A 91 13.07 23.14 -6.78
C ASP A 91 13.29 23.16 -5.24
N ASN A 92 13.28 21.99 -4.60
CA ASN A 92 13.36 21.77 -3.15
C ASN A 92 12.18 22.30 -2.34
N THR A 93 11.10 22.76 -2.98
CA THR A 93 9.86 23.04 -2.25
C THR A 93 9.21 21.73 -1.81
N THR A 94 8.31 21.80 -0.82
CA THR A 94 7.59 20.64 -0.31
C THR A 94 6.09 20.89 -0.21
N SER A 95 5.33 19.81 -0.30
CA SER A 95 3.89 19.79 -0.01
C SER A 95 3.56 18.57 0.83
N SER A 96 2.55 18.69 1.69
CA SER A 96 2.09 17.62 2.56
C SER A 96 0.60 17.39 2.39
N GLY A 97 0.21 16.14 2.20
CA GLY A 97 -1.20 15.71 2.17
C GLY A 97 -1.50 14.73 3.30
N PRO A 98 -2.58 14.92 4.08
CA PRO A 98 -2.95 13.96 5.11
C PRO A 98 -3.50 12.67 4.48
N ILE A 99 -3.27 11.55 5.16
CA ILE A 99 -3.94 10.27 4.91
C ILE A 99 -4.73 9.90 6.15
N LEU A 100 -5.96 9.44 5.94
CA LEU A 100 -6.78 8.76 6.93
C LEU A 100 -7.31 7.48 6.29
N VAL A 101 -7.13 6.35 6.97
CA VAL A 101 -7.63 5.04 6.53
C VAL A 101 -8.40 4.42 7.68
N ASP A 102 -9.68 4.22 7.46
CA ASP A 102 -10.52 3.49 8.41
C ASP A 102 -10.15 2.00 8.38
N PRO A 103 -10.14 1.33 9.54
CA PRO A 103 -9.91 -0.09 9.60
C PRO A 103 -11.05 -0.85 8.92
N PHE A 104 -10.76 -2.00 8.30
CA PHE A 104 -11.84 -2.86 7.78
C PHE A 104 -12.71 -3.45 8.91
N TRP A 105 -12.18 -3.50 10.13
CA TRP A 105 -12.86 -3.99 11.33
C TRP A 105 -12.46 -3.17 12.56
N SER A 106 -13.44 -2.71 13.34
CA SER A 106 -13.20 -2.13 14.66
C SER A 106 -14.21 -2.73 15.64
N TRP A 107 -13.72 -3.15 16.80
CA TRP A 107 -14.54 -3.61 17.93
C TRP A 107 -15.34 -2.47 18.56
#